data_AF-A0A0C9YLT0-F1
#
_entry.id   AF-A0A0C9YLT0-F1
#
_cell.length_a   1.000
_cell.length_b   1.000
_cell.length_c   1.000
_cell.angle_alpha   90.00
_cell.angle_beta   90.00
_cell.angle_gamma   90.00
#
_symmetry.space_group_name_H-M   'P 1'
#
loop_
_entity.id
_entity.type
_entity.pdbx_description
1 polymer ?
#
loop_
_entity_poly.entity_id
_entity_poly.type
_entity_poly.pdbx_seq_one_letter_code
_entity_poly.pdbx_strand_id
1 'polypeptide(L)'
;DMWDAPGPQAARVEDVNDEEDDENKSTCYAYEYNKGPVADILGKGETAFEKMKEVQDSLGGSAYSPFEDWEEWELAQWLINNINQRAMDEFLKLPVVGEQ
;
A
#
# COMPACT_ATOMS: atom_id res chain seq x y z
N ASP A 1 -10.27 -24.17 -45.34
CA ASP A 1 -9.88 -24.49 -43.94
C ASP A 1 -8.59 -23.74 -43.61
N MET A 2 -8.58 -22.48 -43.17
CA MET A 2 -9.29 -21.81 -42.07
C MET A 2 -8.91 -22.36 -40.69
N TRP A 3 -7.67 -22.04 -40.29
CA TRP A 3 -7.17 -21.89 -38.92
C TRP A 3 -8.06 -22.43 -37.79
N ASP A 4 -7.84 -23.68 -37.38
CA ASP A 4 -8.26 -24.17 -36.08
C ASP A 4 -7.32 -23.57 -35.03
N ALA A 5 -7.70 -22.41 -34.50
CA ALA A 5 -6.95 -21.75 -33.44
C ALA A 5 -7.04 -22.60 -32.16
N PRO A 6 -5.94 -22.82 -31.41
CA PRO A 6 -6.06 -23.45 -30.11
C PRO A 6 -6.93 -22.55 -29.22
N GLY A 7 -8.06 -23.08 -28.77
CA GLY A 7 -8.96 -22.40 -27.84
C GLY A 7 -8.22 -21.95 -26.56
N PRO A 8 -8.79 -21.01 -25.80
CA PRO A 8 -8.13 -20.44 -24.63
C PRO A 8 -7.69 -21.56 -23.69
N GLN A 9 -6.37 -21.67 -23.49
CA GLN A 9 -5.79 -22.58 -22.52
C GLN A 9 -6.11 -22.03 -21.13
N ALA A 10 -7.27 -22.39 -20.59
CA ALA A 10 -7.54 -22.20 -19.18
C ALA A 10 -6.69 -23.21 -18.41
N ALA A 11 -5.90 -22.71 -17.45
CA ALA A 11 -5.28 -23.56 -16.46
C ALA A 11 -6.41 -24.28 -15.69
N ARG A 12 -6.51 -25.61 -15.80
CA ARG A 12 -7.33 -26.41 -14.89
C ARG A 12 -6.45 -26.77 -13.71
N VAL A 13 -6.82 -26.25 -12.54
CA VAL A 13 -6.32 -26.75 -11.26
C VAL A 13 -7.15 -27.99 -10.94
N GLU A 14 -6.52 -29.14 -10.79
CA GLU A 14 -7.17 -30.29 -10.15
C GLU A 14 -7.14 -30.03 -8.64
N ASP A 15 -8.31 -30.07 -7.99
CA ASP A 15 -8.37 -30.07 -6.53
C ASP A 15 -7.69 -31.35 -6.04
N VAL A 16 -6.50 -31.19 -5.47
CA VAL A 16 -5.80 -32.27 -4.77
C VAL A 16 -6.55 -32.45 -3.46
N ASN A 17 -7.22 -33.59 -3.29
CA ASN A 17 -7.79 -33.96 -2.02
C ASN A 17 -6.62 -34.26 -1.08
N ASP A 18 -6.27 -33.30 -0.22
CA ASP A 18 -5.37 -33.55 0.89
C ASP A 18 -6.09 -34.52 1.84
N GLU A 19 -5.87 -35.83 1.66
CA GLU A 19 -6.14 -36.84 2.67
C GLU A 19 -5.15 -36.65 3.84
N GLU A 20 -5.21 -35.49 4.50
CA GLU A 20 -4.59 -35.27 5.79
C GLU A 20 -5.69 -35.16 6.84
N ASP A 21 -5.91 -36.28 7.53
CA ASP A 21 -6.55 -36.42 8.83
C ASP A 21 -7.63 -35.38 9.17
N ASP A 22 -8.89 -35.80 9.02
CA ASP A 22 -10.12 -35.22 9.59
C ASP A 22 -10.12 -35.09 11.13
N GLU A 23 -8.95 -35.13 11.79
CA GLU A 23 -8.79 -35.04 13.23
C GLU A 23 -8.09 -33.77 13.73
N ASN A 24 -7.47 -32.96 12.86
CA ASN A 24 -6.96 -31.65 13.26
C ASN A 24 -7.95 -30.52 12.96
N LYS A 25 -9.15 -30.62 13.55
CA LYS A 25 -10.02 -29.45 13.73
C LYS A 25 -9.30 -28.45 14.62
N SER A 26 -8.52 -27.58 13.99
CA SER A 26 -8.43 -26.15 14.28
C SER A 26 -8.59 -25.83 15.76
N THR A 27 -7.63 -26.26 16.57
CA THR A 27 -7.33 -25.46 17.76
C THR A 27 -6.51 -24.28 17.25
N CYS A 28 -7.20 -23.23 16.80
CA CYS A 28 -6.53 -21.95 16.69
C CYS A 28 -5.87 -21.69 18.05
N TYR A 29 -4.57 -21.40 18.07
CA TYR A 29 -3.85 -21.04 19.28
C TYR A 29 -4.31 -19.66 19.75
N ALA A 30 -5.58 -19.54 20.12
CA ALA A 30 -6.22 -18.39 20.68
C ALA A 30 -6.42 -18.68 22.17
N TYR A 31 -5.50 -18.19 22.98
CA TYR A 31 -5.64 -18.18 24.42
C TYR A 31 -6.31 -16.89 24.86
N GLU A 32 -7.08 -16.94 25.94
CA GLU A 32 -7.58 -15.73 26.57
C GLU A 32 -6.40 -14.85 26.99
N TYR A 33 -6.41 -13.61 26.50
CA TYR A 33 -5.38 -12.65 26.79
C TYR A 33 -5.37 -12.31 28.29
N ASN A 34 -4.20 -12.42 28.93
CA ASN A 34 -4.04 -12.02 30.31
C ASN A 34 -4.26 -10.51 30.44
N LYS A 35 -5.26 -10.10 31.24
CA LYS A 35 -5.63 -8.69 31.48
C LYS A 35 -4.61 -7.89 32.30
N GLY A 36 -3.43 -8.46 32.56
CA GLY A 36 -2.35 -7.79 33.28
C GLY A 36 -1.64 -6.74 32.43
N PRO A 37 -0.79 -5.89 33.06
CA PRO A 37 0.07 -4.99 32.32
C PRO A 37 0.95 -5.79 31.36
N VAL A 38 0.93 -5.38 30.10
CA VAL A 38 1.50 -6.11 28.95
C VAL A 38 2.93 -5.66 28.68
N ALA A 39 3.20 -4.42 29.02
CA ALA A 39 4.49 -3.78 28.88
C ALA A 39 4.59 -2.66 29.91
N ASP A 40 5.80 -2.47 30.42
CA ASP A 40 6.19 -1.30 31.19
C ASP A 40 6.82 -0.27 30.26
N ILE A 41 6.41 0.99 30.37
CA ILE A 41 7.01 2.08 29.60
C ILE A 41 8.37 2.40 30.22
N LEU A 42 9.45 1.94 29.57
CA LEU A 42 10.83 2.16 30.04
C LEU A 42 11.32 3.60 29.84
N GLY A 43 10.65 4.38 28.99
CA GLY A 43 10.98 5.77 28.73
C GLY A 43 10.38 6.28 27.42
N LYS A 44 10.69 7.54 27.08
CA LYS A 44 10.42 8.12 25.76
C LYS A 44 11.75 8.24 25.02
N GLY A 45 11.83 7.66 23.83
CA GLY A 45 12.95 7.80 22.92
C GLY A 45 12.54 8.63 21.71
N GLU A 46 13.49 9.41 21.20
CA GLU A 46 13.29 10.13 19.95
C GLU A 46 13.23 9.15 18.78
N THR A 47 12.15 9.22 18.03
CA THR A 47 11.88 8.39 16.86
C THR A 47 12.57 8.97 15.62
N ALA A 48 12.80 8.12 14.62
CA ALA A 48 13.29 8.59 13.32
C ALA A 48 12.35 9.62 12.68
N PHE A 49 11.04 9.51 12.95
CA PHE A 49 10.04 10.47 12.47
C PHE A 49 10.23 11.85 13.10
N GLU A 50 10.43 11.92 14.42
CA GLU A 50 10.67 13.19 15.12
C GLU A 50 11.93 13.89 14.57
N LYS A 51 13.01 13.14 14.32
CA LYS A 51 14.22 13.67 13.68
C LYS A 51 13.96 14.22 12.28
N MET A 52 13.22 13.48 11.46
CA MET A 52 12.89 13.92 10.09
C MET A 52 12.02 15.18 10.11
N LYS A 53 11.05 15.24 11.03
CA LYS A 53 10.19 16.39 11.20
C LYS A 53 10.97 17.63 11.63
N GLU A 54 11.89 17.50 12.59
CA GLU A 54 12.76 18.60 13.01
C GLU A 54 13.60 19.14 11.84
N VAL A 55 14.12 18.25 11.00
CA VAL A 55 14.84 18.67 9.78
C VAL A 55 13.92 19.41 8.82
N GLN A 56 12.71 18.91 8.56
CA GLN A 56 11.73 19.59 7.69
C GLN A 56 11.34 20.97 8.23
N ASP A 57 11.02 21.06 9.52
CA ASP A 57 10.67 22.31 10.19
C ASP A 57 11.85 23.30 10.15
N SER A 58 13.09 22.82 10.35
CA SER A 58 14.31 23.66 10.30
C SER A 58 14.60 24.23 8.91
N LEU A 59 14.18 23.53 7.85
CA LEU A 59 14.29 23.96 6.47
C LEU A 59 13.11 24.84 6.02
N GLY A 60 12.15 25.10 6.92
CA GLY A 60 10.93 25.84 6.60
C GLY A 60 9.96 25.07 5.70
N GLY A 61 10.12 23.74 5.64
CA GLY A 61 9.25 22.87 4.84
C GLY A 61 7.85 22.79 5.46
N SER A 62 6.83 22.91 4.60
CA SER A 62 5.46 22.57 4.97
C SER A 62 5.35 21.06 5.28
N ALA A 63 4.42 20.66 6.15
CA ALA A 63 4.06 19.25 6.33
C ALA A 63 3.57 18.60 5.01
N TYR A 64 3.18 19.44 4.05
CA TYR A 64 2.75 19.06 2.71
C TYR A 64 3.86 19.18 1.66
N SER A 65 5.07 19.60 2.04
CA SER A 65 6.21 19.68 1.12
C SER A 65 6.40 18.34 0.40
N PRO A 66 6.55 18.32 -0.94
CA PRO A 66 6.89 19.44 -1.83
C PRO A 66 5.72 20.32 -2.29
N PHE A 67 4.49 20.03 -1.89
CA PHE A 67 3.30 20.80 -2.27
C PHE A 67 3.19 22.09 -1.45
N GLU A 68 2.61 23.12 -2.05
CA GLU A 68 2.44 24.45 -1.46
C GLU A 68 1.51 24.39 -0.24
N ASP A 69 0.42 23.63 -0.34
CA ASP A 69 -0.60 23.54 0.68
C ASP A 69 -1.33 22.18 0.75
N TRP A 70 -2.32 22.12 1.65
CA TRP A 70 -3.18 20.95 1.82
C TRP A 70 -4.01 20.63 0.57
N GLU A 71 -4.53 21.64 -0.13
CA GLU A 71 -5.41 21.44 -1.29
C GLU A 71 -4.62 20.82 -2.45
N GLU A 72 -3.41 21.28 -2.70
CA GLU A 72 -2.53 20.71 -3.72
C GLU A 72 -2.12 19.26 -3.37
N TRP A 73 -1.82 19.00 -2.09
CA TRP A 73 -1.54 17.64 -1.62
C TRP A 73 -2.75 16.71 -1.76
N GLU A 74 -3.95 17.18 -1.42
CA GLU A 74 -5.20 16.43 -1.56
C GLU A 74 -5.52 16.14 -3.03
N LEU A 75 -5.26 17.11 -3.92
CA LEU A 75 -5.39 16.91 -5.36
C LEU A 75 -4.43 15.82 -5.85
N ALA A 76 -3.15 15.85 -5.45
CA ALA A 76 -2.19 14.82 -5.82
C ALA A 76 -2.64 13.42 -5.35
N GLN A 77 -3.15 13.31 -4.12
CA GLN A 77 -3.74 12.07 -3.59
C GLN A 77 -4.94 11.62 -4.43
N TRP A 78 -5.83 12.53 -4.80
CA TRP A 78 -6.99 12.21 -5.61
C TRP A 78 -6.57 11.70 -6.99
N LEU A 79 -5.59 12.34 -7.63
CA LEU A 79 -5.07 11.94 -8.94
C LEU A 79 -4.50 10.52 -8.93
N ILE A 80 -3.67 10.19 -7.93
CA ILE A 80 -3.06 8.85 -7.79
C ILE A 80 -4.15 7.76 -7.64
N ASN A 81 -5.21 8.05 -6.90
CA ASN A 81 -6.25 7.08 -6.59
C ASN A 81 -7.32 6.93 -7.69
N ASN A 82 -7.57 7.98 -8.49
CA ASN A 82 -8.69 8.01 -9.42
C ASN A 82 -8.28 7.92 -10.89
N ILE A 83 -7.00 8.13 -11.22
CA ILE A 83 -6.53 8.10 -12.60
C ILE A 83 -5.79 6.79 -12.88
N ASN A 84 -6.21 6.09 -13.93
CA ASN A 84 -5.47 4.93 -14.44
C ASN A 84 -4.08 5.38 -14.92
N GLN A 85 -3.03 4.58 -14.65
CA GLN A 85 -1.64 4.88 -15.01
C GLN A 85 -1.48 5.41 -16.44
N ARG A 86 -2.23 4.87 -17.40
CA ARG A 86 -2.19 5.29 -18.81
C ARG A 86 -2.62 6.74 -19.02
N ALA A 87 -3.64 7.21 -18.29
CA ALA A 87 -4.11 8.59 -18.37
C ALA A 87 -3.18 9.56 -17.63
N MET A 88 -2.52 9.13 -16.56
CA MET A 88 -1.41 9.90 -15.95
C MET A 88 -0.22 10.03 -16.90
N ASP A 89 0.18 8.95 -17.57
CA ASP A 89 1.26 8.97 -18.55
C ASP A 89 0.95 9.86 -19.76
N GLU A 90 -0.31 9.88 -20.22
CA GLU A 90 -0.76 10.79 -21.27
C GLU A 90 -0.77 12.25 -20.79
N PHE A 91 -1.21 12.50 -19.55
CA PHE A 91 -1.17 13.83 -18.94
C PHE A 91 0.27 14.36 -18.80
N LEU A 92 1.21 13.54 -18.31
CA LEU A 92 2.62 13.91 -18.17
C LEU A 92 3.33 14.15 -19.51
N LYS A 93 2.77 13.65 -20.62
CA LYS A 93 3.27 13.90 -21.98
C LYS A 93 2.70 15.17 -22.61
N LEU A 94 1.75 15.84 -21.96
CA LEU A 94 1.20 17.09 -22.48
C LEU A 94 2.27 18.19 -22.39
N PRO A 95 2.51 18.95 -23.47
CA PRO A 95 3.55 19.98 -23.52
C PRO A 95 3.36 21.08 -22.47
N VAL A 96 2.14 21.29 -21.98
CA VAL A 96 1.80 22.20 -20.88
C VAL A 96 2.54 21.88 -19.57
N VAL A 97 2.90 20.61 -19.34
CA VAL A 97 3.60 20.17 -18.10
C VAL A 97 5.13 20.22 -18.29
N GLY A 98 5.62 20.26 -19.54
CA GLY A 98 7.05 20.28 -19.86
C GLY A 98 7.66 21.68 -20.02
N GLU A 99 6.85 22.73 -19.98
CA GLU A 99 7.31 24.13 -20.04
C GLU A 99 7.15 24.82 -18.67
N GLN A 100 7.96 24.41 -17.69
CA GLN A 100 8.26 25.19 -16.49
C GLN A 100 9.76 25.12 -16.17
#